data_AF-A0A521TDY8-F1
#
_entry.id   AF-A0A521TDY8-F1
#
_cell.length_a   1.000
_cell.length_b   1.000
_cell.length_c   1.000
_cell.angle_alpha   90.00
_cell.angle_beta   90.00
_cell.angle_gamma   90.00
#
_symmetry.space_group_name_H-M   'P 1'
#
loop_
_entity.id
_entity.type
_entity.pdbx_description
1 polymer ?
#
loop_
_entity_poly.entity_id
_entity_poly.type
_entity_poly.pdbx_seq_one_letter_code
_entity_poly.pdbx_strand_id
1 'polypeptide(L)'
;MKNNPDKNKLLEQLTALKLFPNNKHVKQLRKQITQKLKQLEKPKVKQKPNPNKSRSGKLRRYHNYIRQIRNNFPNLSYKQIRSQLSKRKQRKQVSIPDVIWQNPSP
;
A
#
# COMPACT_ATOMS: atom_id res chain seq x y z
N MET A 1 -28.63 10.09 10.95
CA MET A 1 -27.63 10.75 10.06
C MET A 1 -27.12 11.99 10.80
N LYS A 2 -25.80 12.15 10.99
CA LYS A 2 -25.28 13.36 11.64
C LYS A 2 -25.35 14.51 10.62
N ASN A 3 -26.27 15.45 10.82
CA ASN A 3 -26.32 16.68 10.04
C ASN A 3 -25.02 17.46 10.31
N ASN A 4 -24.23 17.71 9.27
CA ASN A 4 -23.06 18.57 9.39
C ASN A 4 -23.55 20.03 9.31
N PRO A 5 -23.56 20.80 10.43
CA PRO A 5 -24.14 22.14 10.46
C PRO A 5 -23.51 23.08 9.44
N ASP A 6 -22.22 22.88 9.12
CA ASP A 6 -21.49 23.70 8.15
C ASP A 6 -21.90 23.40 6.70
N LYS A 7 -22.29 22.15 6.41
CA LYS A 7 -22.79 21.76 5.08
C LYS A 7 -24.12 22.45 4.78
N ASN A 8 -25.03 22.48 5.75
CA ASN A 8 -26.35 23.10 5.59
C ASN A 8 -26.23 24.61 5.36
N LYS A 9 -25.39 25.30 6.14
CA LYS A 9 -25.11 26.73 5.96
C LYS A 9 -24.57 27.06 4.56
N LEU A 10 -23.67 26.24 4.02
CA LEU A 10 -23.13 26.46 2.67
C LEU A 10 -24.18 26.24 1.58
N LEU A 11 -25.14 25.34 1.79
CA LEU A 11 -26.27 25.13 0.86
C LEU A 11 -27.24 26.32 0.89
N GLU A 12 -27.59 26.82 2.08
CA GLU A 12 -28.41 28.02 2.26
C GLU A 12 -27.78 29.24 1.58
N GLN A 13 -26.48 29.47 1.78
CA GLN A 13 -25.74 30.54 1.10
C GLN A 13 -25.80 30.41 -0.42
N LEU A 14 -25.73 29.19 -0.97
CA LEU A 14 -25.87 28.93 -2.40
C LEU A 14 -27.26 29.30 -2.92
N THR A 15 -28.32 29.02 -2.13
CA THR A 15 -29.68 29.43 -2.49
C THR A 15 -29.86 30.94 -2.44
N ALA A 16 -29.33 31.62 -1.42
CA ALA A 16 -29.36 33.08 -1.31
C ALA A 16 -28.64 33.75 -2.49
N LEU A 17 -27.52 33.18 -2.95
CA LEU A 17 -26.79 33.69 -4.10
C LEU A 17 -27.55 33.62 -5.43
N LYS A 18 -28.67 32.89 -5.51
CA LYS A 18 -29.56 32.88 -6.69
C LYS A 18 -30.34 34.18 -6.85
N LEU A 19 -30.56 34.92 -5.76
CA LEU A 19 -31.30 36.19 -5.77
C LEU A 19 -30.50 37.34 -6.43
N PHE A 20 -29.17 37.22 -6.48
CA PHE A 20 -28.30 38.24 -7.05
C PHE A 20 -28.13 38.08 -8.57
N PRO A 21 -27.89 39.18 -9.30
CA PRO A 21 -27.63 39.14 -10.73
C PRO A 21 -26.38 38.33 -11.07
N ASN A 22 -26.35 37.74 -12.26
CA ASN A 22 -25.31 36.80 -12.69
C ASN A 22 -24.00 37.49 -13.13
N ASN A 23 -23.36 38.21 -12.22
CA ASN A 23 -22.10 38.92 -12.45
C ASN A 23 -20.86 38.05 -12.13
N LYS A 24 -19.67 38.53 -12.47
CA LYS A 24 -18.39 37.82 -12.26
C LYS A 24 -18.15 37.46 -10.80
N HIS A 25 -18.47 38.36 -9.87
CA HIS A 25 -18.27 38.17 -8.44
C HIS A 25 -19.17 37.07 -7.86
N VAL A 26 -20.45 37.07 -8.22
CA VAL A 26 -21.43 36.05 -7.80
C VAL A 26 -21.03 34.68 -8.37
N LYS A 27 -20.59 34.62 -9.64
CA LYS A 27 -20.07 33.37 -10.24
C LYS A 27 -18.86 32.83 -9.48
N GLN A 28 -17.91 33.69 -9.13
CA GLN A 28 -16.72 33.32 -8.38
C GLN A 28 -17.08 32.80 -6.97
N LEU A 29 -17.99 33.48 -6.28
CA LEU A 29 -18.43 33.09 -4.95
C LEU A 29 -19.18 31.75 -4.95
N ARG A 30 -20.08 31.52 -5.92
CA ARG A 30 -20.73 30.21 -6.13
C ARG A 30 -19.70 29.10 -6.37
N LYS A 31 -18.65 29.37 -7.16
CA LYS A 31 -17.56 28.41 -7.41
C LYS A 31 -16.77 28.08 -6.13
N GLN A 32 -16.50 29.07 -5.29
CA GLN A 32 -15.79 28.85 -4.03
C GLN A 32 -16.63 28.02 -3.04
N ILE A 33 -17.92 28.33 -2.89
CA ILE A 33 -18.83 27.60 -2.00
C ILE A 33 -18.99 26.14 -2.46
N THR A 34 -19.17 25.90 -3.78
CA THR A 34 -19.26 24.55 -4.33
C THR A 34 -17.97 23.74 -4.15
N GLN A 35 -16.79 24.38 -4.25
CA GLN A 35 -15.52 23.72 -3.95
C GLN A 35 -15.42 23.32 -2.47
N LYS A 36 -15.84 24.19 -1.54
CA LYS A 36 -15.88 23.86 -0.11
C LYS A 36 -16.81 22.70 0.19
N LEU A 37 -18.01 22.68 -0.41
CA LEU A 37 -18.95 21.55 -0.30
C LEU A 37 -18.32 20.24 -0.78
N LYS A 38 -17.66 20.26 -1.94
CA LYS A 38 -16.94 19.07 -2.46
C LYS A 38 -15.84 18.59 -1.52
N GLN A 39 -15.16 19.49 -0.83
CA GLN A 39 -14.13 19.12 0.15
C GLN A 39 -14.73 18.45 1.38
N LEU A 40 -15.88 18.93 1.86
CA LEU A 40 -16.64 18.31 2.95
C LEU A 40 -17.21 16.94 2.56
N GLU A 41 -17.53 16.75 1.28
CA GLU A 41 -18.04 15.49 0.73
C GLU A 41 -16.95 14.50 0.31
N LYS A 42 -15.66 14.86 0.41
CA LYS A 42 -14.58 13.97 -0.05
C LYS A 42 -14.72 12.60 0.62
N PRO A 43 -14.85 11.52 -0.16
CA PRO A 43 -14.73 10.19 0.41
C PRO A 43 -13.32 10.07 0.99
N LYS A 44 -13.21 9.45 2.18
CA LYS A 44 -11.93 9.12 2.82
C LYS A 44 -10.97 8.64 1.74
N VAL A 45 -9.87 9.38 1.54
CA VAL A 45 -8.86 9.05 0.54
C VAL A 45 -8.51 7.58 0.70
N LYS A 46 -8.83 6.74 -0.29
CA LYS A 46 -8.40 5.33 -0.29
C LYS A 46 -6.88 5.38 -0.25
N GLN A 47 -6.30 5.01 0.89
CA GLN A 47 -4.85 4.97 1.05
C GLN A 47 -4.30 4.05 -0.03
N LYS A 48 -3.44 4.58 -0.90
CA LYS A 48 -2.77 3.75 -1.90
C LYS A 48 -1.98 2.66 -1.16
N PRO A 49 -2.05 1.39 -1.58
CA PRO A 49 -1.32 0.32 -0.91
C PRO A 49 0.18 0.65 -0.95
N ASN A 50 0.84 0.64 0.21
CA ASN A 50 2.26 0.94 0.31
C ASN A 50 3.06 -0.20 -0.35
N PRO A 51 3.75 0.03 -1.49
CA PRO A 51 4.44 -1.03 -2.22
C PRO A 51 5.54 -1.70 -1.37
N ASN A 52 6.11 -0.99 -0.39
CA ASN A 52 7.14 -1.51 0.52
C ASN A 52 6.61 -2.62 1.43
N LYS A 53 5.29 -2.65 1.75
CA LYS A 53 4.68 -3.75 2.51
C LYS A 53 4.70 -5.07 1.75
N SER A 54 4.54 -5.04 0.42
CA SER A 54 4.61 -6.25 -0.40
C SER A 54 6.05 -6.76 -0.55
N ARG A 55 7.01 -5.82 -0.68
CA ARG A 55 8.44 -6.11 -0.80
C ARG A 55 9.00 -6.76 0.47
N SER A 56 8.55 -6.31 1.64
CA SER A 56 8.96 -6.91 2.93
C SER A 56 8.50 -8.36 3.09
N GLY A 57 7.31 -8.72 2.61
CA GLY A 57 6.78 -10.08 2.68
C GLY A 57 7.60 -11.09 1.86
N LYS A 58 8.01 -10.73 0.64
CA LYS A 58 8.84 -11.58 -0.22
C LYS A 58 10.22 -11.83 0.39
N LEU A 59 10.87 -10.78 0.91
CA LEU A 59 12.14 -10.90 1.60
C LEU A 59 12.02 -11.76 2.86
N ARG A 60 10.97 -11.56 3.66
CA ARG A 60 10.71 -12.38 4.85
C ARG A 60 10.62 -13.87 4.51
N ARG A 61 9.85 -14.25 3.47
CA ARG A 61 9.77 -15.64 3.01
C ARG A 61 11.12 -16.20 2.58
N TYR A 62 11.89 -15.42 1.82
CA TYR A 62 13.24 -15.80 1.41
C TYR A 62 14.16 -16.07 2.61
N HIS A 63 14.18 -15.17 3.60
CA HIS A 63 14.98 -15.35 4.80
C HIS A 63 14.53 -16.55 5.63
N ASN A 64 13.21 -16.76 5.77
CA ASN A 64 12.66 -17.93 6.47
C ASN A 64 13.08 -19.24 5.80
N TYR A 65 13.00 -19.32 4.47
CA TYR A 65 13.42 -20.49 3.70
C TYR A 65 14.90 -20.84 3.95
N ILE A 66 15.80 -19.86 3.90
CA ILE A 66 17.22 -20.10 4.21
C ILE A 66 17.42 -20.55 5.67
N ARG A 67 16.66 -20.01 6.63
CA ARG A 67 16.74 -20.43 8.03
C ARG A 67 16.27 -21.87 8.23
N GLN A 68 15.21 -22.31 7.56
CA GLN A 68 14.74 -23.69 7.61
C GLN A 68 15.82 -24.65 7.12
N ILE A 69 16.45 -24.36 5.98
CA ILE A 69 17.56 -25.16 5.46
C ILE A 69 18.73 -25.19 6.46
N ARG A 70 19.05 -24.06 7.09
CA ARG A 70 20.12 -23.99 8.09
C ARG A 70 19.87 -24.90 9.30
N ASN A 71 18.61 -25.09 9.70
CA ASN A 71 18.29 -25.98 10.82
C ASN A 71 18.67 -27.45 10.51
N ASN A 72 18.63 -27.87 9.24
CA ASN A 72 19.06 -29.21 8.83
C ASN A 72 20.59 -29.32 8.63
N PHE A 73 21.28 -28.19 8.46
CA PHE A 73 22.72 -28.13 8.20
C PHE A 73 23.41 -27.17 9.17
N PRO A 74 23.59 -27.56 10.45
CA PRO A 74 24.25 -26.71 11.44
C PRO A 74 25.68 -26.33 11.05
N ASN A 75 26.34 -27.17 10.23
CA ASN A 75 27.70 -26.96 9.74
C ASN A 75 27.80 -25.89 8.64
N LEU A 76 26.66 -25.49 8.04
CA LEU A 76 26.65 -24.49 6.96
C LEU A 76 26.22 -23.13 7.48
N SER A 77 27.05 -22.13 7.23
CA SER A 77 26.72 -20.73 7.49
C SER A 77 25.60 -20.24 6.59
N TYR A 78 24.80 -19.32 7.11
CA TYR A 78 23.73 -18.64 6.38
C TYR A 78 24.19 -18.08 5.02
N LYS A 79 25.41 -17.51 4.96
CA LYS A 79 26.01 -16.98 3.73
C LYS A 79 26.32 -18.09 2.71
N GLN A 80 26.78 -19.25 3.19
CA GLN A 80 27.08 -20.39 2.34
C GLN A 80 25.80 -20.97 1.73
N ILE A 81 24.74 -21.15 2.52
CA ILE A 81 23.44 -21.63 2.03
C ILE A 81 22.87 -20.69 0.97
N ARG A 82 22.96 -19.37 1.17
CA ARG A 82 22.58 -18.38 0.14
C ARG A 82 23.40 -18.52 -1.14
N SER A 83 24.71 -18.71 -1.02
CA SER A 83 25.60 -18.90 -2.17
C SER A 83 25.23 -20.16 -2.94
N GLN A 84 24.98 -21.27 -2.24
CA GLN A 84 24.52 -22.52 -2.85
C GLN A 84 23.16 -22.34 -3.54
N LEU A 85 22.19 -21.65 -2.92
CA LEU A 85 20.91 -21.38 -3.59
C LEU A 85 21.09 -20.58 -4.89
N SER A 86 22.02 -19.62 -4.91
CA SER A 86 22.34 -18.87 -6.12
C SER A 86 22.93 -19.77 -7.21
N LYS A 87 23.89 -20.64 -6.84
CA LYS A 87 24.50 -21.63 -7.75
C LYS A 87 23.46 -22.60 -8.32
N ARG A 88 22.56 -23.12 -7.47
CA ARG A 88 21.47 -24.01 -7.87
C ARG A 88 20.54 -23.35 -8.89
N LYS A 89 20.17 -22.08 -8.68
CA LYS A 89 19.35 -21.33 -9.66
C LYS A 89 20.03 -21.19 -11.02
N GLN A 90 21.35 -21.18 -11.06
CA GLN A 90 22.15 -21.19 -12.28
C GLN A 90 22.38 -22.61 -12.83
N ARG A 91 21.70 -23.63 -12.30
CA ARG A 91 21.87 -25.06 -12.65
C ARG A 91 23.30 -25.58 -12.45
N LYS A 92 24.04 -24.96 -11.53
CA LYS A 92 25.37 -25.43 -11.13
C LYS A 92 25.24 -26.47 -10.02
N GLN A 93 26.20 -27.39 -9.97
CA GLN A 93 26.33 -28.39 -8.91
C GLN A 93 26.41 -27.71 -7.52
N VAL A 94 25.67 -28.25 -6.56
CA VAL A 94 25.60 -27.76 -5.17
C VAL A 94 25.69 -28.92 -4.18
N SER A 95 26.13 -28.60 -2.96
CA SER A 95 26.37 -29.61 -1.92
C SER A 95 25.09 -30.00 -1.17
N ILE A 96 24.12 -29.09 -1.02
CA ILE A 96 22.83 -29.41 -0.39
C ILE A 96 21.95 -30.23 -1.37
N PRO A 97 21.42 -31.40 -0.95
CA PRO A 97 20.55 -32.24 -1.78
C PRO A 97 19.25 -31.56 -2.21
N ASP A 98 18.73 -31.96 -3.38
CA ASP A 98 17.48 -31.41 -3.95
C ASP A 98 16.24 -31.65 -3.08
N VAL A 99 16.21 -32.75 -2.31
CA VAL A 99 15.12 -33.04 -1.36
C VAL A 99 14.96 -31.91 -0.35
N ILE A 100 16.05 -31.37 0.20
CA ILE A 100 15.99 -30.29 1.19
C ILE A 100 15.61 -28.95 0.54
N TRP A 101 15.94 -28.74 -0.74
CA TRP A 101 15.50 -27.55 -1.46
C TRP A 101 14.00 -27.56 -1.75
N GLN A 102 13.41 -28.74 -1.99
CA GLN A 102 11.98 -28.90 -2.22
C GLN A 102 11.19 -28.89 -0.91
N ASN A 103 11.72 -29.55 0.13
CA ASN A 103 11.16 -29.56 1.47
C ASN A 103 12.23 -29.20 2.52
N PRO A 104 12.37 -27.91 2.88
CA PRO A 104 13.40 -27.45 3.82
C PRO A 104 13.05 -27.73 5.29
N SER A 105 11.86 -28.26 5.58
CA SER A 105 11.43 -28.68 6.91
C SER A 105 10.81 -30.07 6.78
N PRO A 106 11.63 -31.14 6.83
CA PRO A 106 11.11 -32.50 6.87
C PRO A 106 10.22 -32.73 8.10
#